data_AF-A0A956ZB85-F1
#
_entry.id   AF-A0A956ZB85-F1
#
_cell.length_a   1.000
_cell.length_b   1.000
_cell.length_c   1.000
_cell.angle_alpha   90.00
_cell.angle_beta   90.00
_cell.angle_gamma   90.00
#
_symmetry.space_group_name_H-M   'P 1'
#
loop_
_entity.id
_entity.type
_entity.pdbx_description
1 polymer ?
#
loop_
_entity_poly.entity_id
_entity_poly.type
_entity_poly.pdbx_seq_one_letter_code
_entity_poly.pdbx_strand_id
1 'polypeptide(L)'
;MLEAVIVIIGLSVFEIISSVDNAVVNAHVLRTMTDRFRRFFLLWGMLIAVFLLRGVLPFLILWIANPDITFSQLLSLAFSGDTR
;
A
#
# COMPACT_ATOMS: atom_id res chain seq x y z
N MET A 1 -15.64 -11.74 -22.61
CA MET A 1 -14.23 -11.82 -23.06
C MET A 1 -13.74 -10.47 -23.53
N LEU A 2 -14.33 -9.88 -24.59
CA LEU A 2 -13.92 -8.57 -25.11
C LEU A 2 -14.04 -7.43 -24.10
N GLU A 3 -15.18 -7.33 -23.40
CA GLU A 3 -15.40 -6.32 -22.34
C GLU A 3 -14.32 -6.35 -21.26
N ALA A 4 -13.97 -7.54 -20.76
CA ALA A 4 -12.94 -7.70 -19.74
C ALA A 4 -11.56 -7.24 -20.25
N VAL A 5 -11.23 -7.52 -21.51
CA VAL A 5 -9.98 -7.07 -22.14
C VAL A 5 -9.94 -5.55 -22.24
N ILE A 6 -11.06 -4.90 -22.62
CA ILE A 6 -11.16 -3.44 -22.69
C ILE A 6 -10.98 -2.81 -21.30
N VAL A 7 -11.64 -3.37 -20.27
CA VAL A 7 -11.50 -2.89 -18.88
C VAL A 7 -10.07 -3.06 -18.38
N ILE A 8 -9.45 -4.21 -18.61
CA ILE A 8 -8.06 -4.47 -18.18
C ILE A 8 -7.10 -3.48 -18.86
N ILE A 9 -7.23 -3.28 -20.18
CA ILE A 9 -6.38 -2.33 -20.91
C ILE A 9 -6.62 -0.91 -20.42
N GLY A 10 -7.88 -0.50 -20.26
CA GLY A 10 -8.24 0.82 -19.76
C GLY A 10 -7.67 1.09 -18.37
N LEU A 11 -7.82 0.16 -17.43
CA LEU A 11 -7.25 0.24 -16.09
C LEU A 11 -5.73 0.23 -16.11
N SER A 12 -5.11 -0.60 -16.97
CA SER A 12 -3.65 -0.65 -17.09
C SER A 12 -3.09 0.70 -17.55
N VAL A 13 -3.70 1.32 -18.56
CA VAL A 13 -3.29 2.64 -19.06
C VAL A 13 -3.53 3.72 -17.99
N PHE A 14 -4.70 3.69 -17.35
CA PHE A 14 -5.03 4.61 -16.26
C PHE A 14 -4.02 4.55 -15.12
N GLU A 15 -3.67 3.34 -14.69
CA GLU A 15 -2.74 3.09 -13.60
C GLU A 15 -1.33 3.56 -13.96
N ILE A 16 -0.87 3.31 -15.20
CA ILE A 16 0.45 3.77 -15.65
C ILE A 16 0.55 5.30 -15.60
N ILE A 17 -0.47 6.01 -16.09
CA ILE A 17 -0.49 7.48 -16.11
C ILE A 17 -0.55 8.01 -14.67
N SER A 18 -1.52 7.53 -13.88
CA SER A 18 -1.75 8.02 -12.51
C SER A 18 -0.58 7.73 -11.57
N SER A 19 0.08 6.58 -11.72
CA SER A 19 1.27 6.22 -10.94
C SER A 19 2.43 7.17 -11.19
N VAL A 20 2.69 7.51 -12.45
CA VAL A 20 3.76 8.46 -12.82
C VAL A 20 3.44 9.86 -12.29
N ASP A 21 2.23 10.35 -12.49
CA ASP A 21 1.82 11.67 -12.00
C ASP A 21 1.97 11.79 -10.48
N ASN A 22 1.53 10.77 -9.74
CA ASN A 22 1.65 10.74 -8.27
C ASN A 22 3.12 10.74 -7.82
N ALA A 23 4.00 10.00 -8.51
CA ALA A 23 5.43 9.99 -8.20
C ALA A 23 6.11 11.33 -8.51
N VAL A 24 5.76 11.98 -9.62
CA VAL A 24 6.31 13.27 -10.04
C VAL A 24 5.89 14.38 -9.07
N VAL A 25 4.61 14.43 -8.67
CA VAL A 25 4.13 15.43 -7.71
C VAL A 25 4.85 15.28 -6.37
N ASN A 26 4.97 14.05 -5.84
CA ASN A 26 5.67 13.82 -4.57
C ASN A 26 7.18 14.17 -4.67
N ALA A 27 7.83 13.87 -5.79
CA ALA A 27 9.23 14.26 -6.01
C ALA A 27 9.41 15.78 -6.14
N HIS A 28 8.46 16.47 -6.77
CA HIS A 28 8.46 17.93 -6.89
C HIS A 28 8.32 18.59 -5.53
N VAL A 29 7.38 18.11 -4.71
CA VAL A 29 7.20 18.57 -3.32
C VAL A 29 8.47 18.29 -2.49
N LEU A 30 9.10 17.14 -2.65
CA LEU A 30 10.36 16.84 -1.94
C LEU A 30 11.52 17.76 -2.31
N ARG A 31 11.53 18.28 -3.54
CA ARG A 31 12.59 19.18 -4.02
C ARG A 31 12.49 20.58 -3.40
N THR A 32 11.30 21.02 -3.00
CA THR A 32 11.10 22.32 -2.33
C THR A 32 11.42 22.27 -0.83
N MET A 33 11.59 21.07 -0.26
CA MET A 33 11.93 20.88 1.15
C MET A 33 13.42 21.08 1.45
N THR A 34 13.74 21.64 2.61
CA THR A 34 15.12 21.72 3.14
C THR A 34 15.73 20.33 3.33
N ASP A 35 17.04 20.19 3.10
CA ASP A 35 17.75 18.89 3.09
C ASP A 35 17.54 18.04 4.36
N ARG A 36 17.41 18.67 5.54
CA ARG A 36 17.16 17.96 6.79
C ARG A 36 15.79 17.28 6.81
N PHE A 37 14.74 18.02 6.43
CA PHE A 37 13.37 17.50 6.38
C PHE A 37 13.19 16.50 5.24
N ARG A 38 13.86 16.69 4.10
CA ARG A 38 13.85 15.71 3.00
C ARG A 38 14.40 14.35 3.45
N ARG A 39 15.54 14.32 4.14
CA ARG A 39 16.12 13.07 4.67
C ARG A 39 15.23 12.44 5.75
N PHE A 40 14.67 13.26 6.64
CA PHE A 40 13.74 12.77 7.66
C PHE A 40 12.50 12.13 7.04
N PHE A 41 11.87 12.81 6.07
CA PHE A 41 10.70 12.30 5.37
C PHE A 41 11.03 11.02 4.58
N LEU A 42 12.17 10.96 3.90
CA LEU A 42 12.55 9.75 3.17
C LEU A 42 12.82 8.57 4.08
N LEU A 43 13.41 8.78 5.26
CA LEU A 43 13.68 7.70 6.22
C LEU A 43 12.39 7.27 6.94
N TRP A 44 11.73 8.20 7.61
CA TRP A 44 10.53 7.90 8.41
C TRP A 44 9.31 7.64 7.54
N GLY A 45 9.11 8.41 6.47
CA GLY A 45 7.99 8.24 5.54
C GLY A 45 8.08 6.90 4.81
N MET A 46 9.27 6.49 4.34
CA MET A 46 9.44 5.16 3.73
C MET A 46 9.25 4.03 4.75
N LEU A 47 9.80 4.17 5.95
CA LEU A 47 9.64 3.17 7.01
C LEU A 47 8.17 2.98 7.38
N ILE A 48 7.43 4.07 7.57
CA ILE A 48 5.99 4.01 7.85
C ILE A 48 5.23 3.44 6.65
N ALA A 49 5.54 3.87 5.42
CA ALA A 49 4.86 3.37 4.23
C ALA A 49 5.05 1.86 4.02
N VAL A 50 6.24 1.32 4.29
CA VAL A 50 6.52 -0.10 4.09
C VAL A 50 6.10 -0.94 5.30
N PHE A 51 6.48 -0.58 6.53
CA PHE A 51 6.20 -1.43 7.68
C PHE A 51 4.79 -1.24 8.23
N LEU A 52 4.32 0.00 8.36
CA LEU A 52 2.99 0.26 8.92
C LEU A 52 1.91 0.02 7.86
N LEU A 53 1.97 0.72 6.72
CA LEU A 53 0.90 0.64 5.72
C LEU A 53 0.89 -0.69 4.96
N ARG A 54 2.04 -1.33 4.74
CA ARG A 54 2.10 -2.59 3.99
C ARG A 54 2.25 -3.83 4.87
N GLY A 55 2.85 -3.68 6.04
CA GLY A 55 2.92 -4.75 7.04
C GLY A 55 1.69 -4.76 7.93
N VAL A 56 1.56 -3.77 8.82
CA VAL A 56 0.58 -3.79 9.92
C VAL A 56 -0.87 -3.55 9.47
N LEU A 57 -1.08 -2.60 8.56
CA LEU A 57 -2.41 -2.19 8.11
C LEU A 57 -3.29 -3.34 7.59
N PRO A 58 -2.81 -4.26 6.72
CA PRO A 58 -3.65 -5.37 6.27
C PRO A 58 -4.09 -6.29 7.42
N PHE A 59 -3.22 -6.57 8.40
CA PHE A 59 -3.61 -7.34 9.57
C PHE A 59 -4.62 -6.59 10.44
N LEU A 60 -4.46 -5.28 10.59
CA LEU A 60 -5.38 -4.45 11.36
C LEU A 60 -6.78 -4.43 10.72
N ILE A 61 -6.85 -4.28 9.39
CA ILE A 61 -8.11 -4.33 8.64
C ILE A 61 -8.79 -5.68 8.81
N LEU A 62 -8.04 -6.79 8.67
CA LEU A 62 -8.58 -8.14 8.84
C LEU A 62 -9.08 -8.40 10.27
N TRP A 63 -8.37 -7.90 11.27
CA TRP A 63 -8.76 -8.04 12.67
C TRP A 63 -10.04 -7.28 13.02
N ILE A 64 -10.17 -6.05 12.54
CA ILE A 64 -11.39 -5.26 12.73
C ILE A 64 -12.56 -5.88 11.97
N ALA A 65 -12.32 -6.41 10.77
CA ALA A 65 -13.35 -7.04 9.96
C ALA A 65 -13.87 -8.37 10.53
N ASN A 66 -13.05 -9.08 11.33
CA ASN A 66 -13.39 -10.38 11.92
C ASN A 66 -13.25 -10.34 13.45
N PRO A 67 -14.27 -9.85 14.17
CA PRO A 67 -14.21 -9.65 15.63
C PRO A 67 -14.10 -10.95 16.44
N ASP A 68 -14.45 -12.09 15.84
CA ASP A 68 -14.41 -13.40 16.50
C ASP A 68 -12.99 -13.99 16.60
N ILE A 69 -12.03 -13.44 15.84
CA ILE A 69 -10.69 -14.00 15.72
C ILE A 69 -9.72 -13.19 16.59
N THR A 70 -9.01 -13.89 17.49
CA THR A 70 -7.96 -13.25 18.29
C THR A 70 -6.74 -12.92 17.42
N PHE A 71 -5.99 -11.86 17.74
CA PHE A 71 -4.81 -11.46 16.95
C PHE A 71 -3.80 -12.61 16.72
N SER A 72 -3.59 -13.48 17.71
CA SER A 72 -2.73 -14.66 17.58
C SER A 72 -3.24 -15.67 16.56
N GLN A 73 -4.55 -15.83 16.45
CA GLN A 73 -5.19 -16.71 15.47
C GLN A 73 -5.09 -16.12 14.06
N LEU A 74 -5.28 -14.80 13.90
CA LEU A 74 -5.05 -14.13 12.61
C LEU A 74 -3.62 -14.27 12.11
N LEU A 75 -2.65 -14.17 13.02
CA LEU A 75 -1.25 -14.39 12.68
C LEU A 75 -1.03 -15.83 12.23
N SER A 76 -1.58 -16.82 12.96
CA SER A 76 -1.48 -18.22 12.55
C SER A 76 -2.16 -18.49 11.22
N LEU A 77 -3.33 -17.90 10.96
CA LEU A 77 -4.09 -18.07 9.71
C LEU A 77 -3.34 -17.49 8.51
N ALA A 78 -2.72 -16.32 8.68
CA ALA A 78 -1.93 -15.70 7.63
C ALA A 78 -0.71 -16.54 7.21
N PHE A 79 -0.15 -17.34 8.12
CA PHE A 79 0.99 -18.22 7.84
C PHE A 79 0.61 -19.68 7.57
N SER A 80 -0.55 -20.14 8.02
CA SER A 80 -0.99 -21.53 7.84
C SER A 80 -1.63 -21.78 6.47
N GLY A 81 -1.89 -20.73 5.68
CA GLY A 81 -2.42 -20.84 4.31
C GLY A 81 -3.76 -21.58 4.23
N ASP A 82 -4.53 -21.60 5.33
CA ASP A 82 -5.79 -22.33 5.38
C ASP A 82 -6.89 -21.48 4.72
N THR A 83 -7.17 -21.77 3.45
CA THR A 83 -8.09 -21.01 2.58
C THR A 83 -9.55 -21.47 2.72
N ARG A 84 -9.99 -21.83 3.92
CA ARG A 84 -11.36 -22.34 4.16
C ARG A 84 -12.29 -21.29 4.75
#